data_AF-A0A0G0KJ16-F1
#
_entry.id   AF-A0A0G0KJ16-F1
#
_cell.length_a   1.000
_cell.length_b   1.000
_cell.length_c   1.000
_cell.angle_alpha   90.00
_cell.angle_beta   90.00
_cell.angle_gamma   90.00
#
_symmetry.space_group_name_H-M   'P 1'
#
loop_
_entity.id
_entity.type
_entity.pdbx_description
1 polymer ?
#
loop_
_entity_poly.entity_id
_entity_poly.type
_entity_poly.pdbx_seq_one_letter_code
_entity_poly.pdbx_strand_id
1 'polypeptide(L)'
;MMLLLLEDRSTKPAYIASQSSLYVQDGSTFLYAPYANDSGFVKLADASSRLIVDNASLDVVGQGLRLTRGQLGLNNTVDVNVTSAIATPVVGDRTDTSYSLIRANVWSPNGAWLAIGLGSPYFLNVFKASDLTTSVFSAAMGGFFMNSFTNDGVNLIAWTPDSDCFVFPSGSNLISVYRIDSLGNCSLVEAKNVGDSIYSLAFSPDGKWLAVGGDANFYIYPVNENKTLGTVVTHSGVSQVFALAWSPNGRCLALSWGSVDDYRLKVGTVDVSGNWTLTQALGKSGNFPPTSITWSPDGTYLAATYSMISTTDALYIYYMNQEDGTFGARVTGSMPQYAHSLSWSVDSRYLLVGRSSQSYNNFLVYRIWNGQATIVQTVSTDGNPYKLVAWHPAGEKIAAYKSNYYLCTFPVTYNYITSGAPAAALTLGNGGTDATQDCDVRYSAATTLHVSGSVVVDPAHS
;
A
#
# COMPACT_ATOMS: atom_id res chain seq x y z
N MET A 1 13.03 7.16 -2.34
CA MET A 1 12.09 6.93 -3.45
C MET A 1 11.61 8.28 -3.97
N MET A 2 12.37 8.92 -4.86
CA MET A 2 11.94 10.16 -5.52
C MET A 2 11.16 9.77 -6.78
N LEU A 3 9.85 10.04 -6.82
CA LEU A 3 9.01 9.86 -8.00
C LEU A 3 9.11 11.15 -8.85
N LEU A 4 9.90 11.13 -9.92
CA LEU A 4 9.89 12.24 -10.88
C LEU A 4 8.69 12.07 -11.82
N LEU A 5 7.60 12.76 -11.51
CA LEU A 5 6.42 12.82 -12.37
C LEU A 5 6.64 13.79 -13.53
N LEU A 6 6.45 13.32 -14.74
CA LEU A 6 6.38 14.14 -15.94
C LEU A 6 5.00 14.03 -16.55
N GLU A 7 3.98 14.52 -15.84
CA GLU A 7 2.60 14.41 -16.33
C GLU A 7 1.72 15.63 -16.05
N ASP A 8 0.97 15.95 -17.11
CA ASP A 8 -0.27 16.72 -17.15
C ASP A 8 -0.17 18.20 -16.79
N ARG A 9 0.25 18.98 -17.81
CA ARG A 9 -0.10 20.38 -18.14
C ARG A 9 0.88 21.02 -19.12
N SER A 10 2.02 20.39 -19.38
CA SER A 10 3.02 20.99 -20.26
C SER A 10 2.66 20.78 -21.73
N THR A 11 2.23 21.86 -22.40
CA THR A 11 2.21 21.95 -23.87
C THR A 11 3.62 22.00 -24.46
N LYS A 12 4.66 21.99 -23.62
CA LYS A 12 6.07 22.00 -23.99
C LYS A 12 6.72 20.67 -23.60
N PRO A 13 7.61 20.11 -24.43
CA PRO A 13 8.39 18.96 -24.04
C PRO A 13 9.21 19.28 -22.78
N ALA A 14 9.41 18.28 -21.93
CA ALA A 14 10.43 18.32 -20.91
C ALA A 14 11.79 18.02 -21.54
N TYR A 15 12.81 18.78 -21.14
CA TYR A 15 14.15 18.68 -21.69
C TYR A 15 15.13 18.30 -20.60
N ILE A 16 15.88 17.23 -20.81
CA ILE A 16 17.14 17.02 -20.10
C ILE A 16 18.16 17.85 -20.88
N ALA A 17 18.64 18.94 -20.26
CA ALA A 17 19.53 19.90 -20.90
C ALA A 17 20.87 19.27 -21.33
N SER A 18 21.60 19.99 -22.17
CA SER A 18 22.99 19.67 -22.51
C SER A 18 23.82 19.51 -21.24
N GLN A 19 24.68 18.49 -21.20
CA GLN A 19 25.57 18.14 -20.09
C GLN A 19 24.86 17.82 -18.76
N SER A 20 23.54 17.61 -18.78
CA SER A 20 22.75 17.27 -17.60
C SER A 20 22.39 15.79 -17.59
N SER A 21 22.23 15.25 -16.38
CA SER A 21 21.75 13.89 -16.15
C SER A 21 20.51 13.92 -15.28
N LEU A 22 19.46 13.21 -15.69
CA LEU A 22 18.33 12.87 -14.84
C LEU A 22 18.56 11.46 -14.28
N TYR A 23 18.55 11.34 -12.95
CA TYR A 23 18.77 10.08 -12.25
C TYR A 23 17.48 9.59 -11.62
N VAL A 24 17.03 8.40 -11.98
CA VAL A 24 15.97 7.67 -11.30
C VAL A 24 16.66 6.80 -10.25
N GLN A 25 16.48 7.19 -8.99
CA GLN A 25 17.18 6.62 -7.84
C GLN A 25 16.70 5.20 -7.53
N ASP A 26 17.53 4.48 -6.78
CA ASP A 26 17.25 3.16 -6.24
C ASP A 26 15.84 3.03 -5.62
N GLY A 27 15.10 2.01 -6.07
CA GLY A 27 13.75 1.69 -5.65
C GLY A 27 12.66 2.65 -6.16
N SER A 28 12.99 3.65 -6.98
CA SER A 28 12.00 4.55 -7.59
C SER A 28 11.40 3.98 -8.88
N THR A 29 10.18 4.41 -9.19
CA THR A 29 9.59 4.25 -10.53
C THR A 29 9.62 5.58 -11.26
N PHE A 30 10.12 5.63 -12.49
CA PHE A 30 9.92 6.75 -13.41
C PHE A 30 8.78 6.41 -14.36
N LEU A 31 7.64 7.08 -14.18
CA LEU A 31 6.43 6.86 -14.96
C LEU A 31 6.27 7.97 -16.01
N TYR A 32 6.06 7.55 -17.26
CA TYR A 32 5.76 8.41 -18.39
C TYR A 32 4.45 7.97 -19.04
N ALA A 33 3.36 8.71 -18.84
CA ALA A 33 2.07 8.51 -19.50
C ALA A 33 1.57 9.81 -20.18
N PRO A 34 1.84 10.03 -21.48
CA PRO A 34 1.37 11.21 -22.19
C PRO A 34 -0.15 11.16 -22.44
N TYR A 35 -0.81 12.32 -22.38
CA TYR A 35 -2.27 12.47 -22.57
C TYR A 35 -2.70 12.47 -24.05
N ALA A 36 -1.81 12.83 -24.99
CA ALA A 36 -2.11 12.99 -26.41
C ALA A 36 -1.32 12.01 -27.28
N ASN A 37 -1.71 11.88 -28.56
CA ASN A 37 -1.06 11.06 -29.60
C ASN A 37 0.37 11.53 -29.99
N ASP A 38 1.06 12.28 -29.13
CA ASP A 38 2.40 12.78 -29.38
C ASP A 38 3.42 11.97 -28.57
N SER A 39 4.23 11.19 -29.28
CA SER A 39 5.22 10.26 -28.73
C SER A 39 6.53 10.95 -28.28
N GLY A 40 6.53 12.27 -28.03
CA GLY A 40 7.75 13.07 -27.92
C GLY A 40 7.89 14.03 -26.74
N PHE A 41 7.20 13.81 -25.61
CA PHE A 41 7.22 14.79 -24.51
C PHE A 41 8.49 14.81 -23.65
N VAL A 42 9.33 13.77 -23.62
CA VAL A 42 10.67 13.83 -22.99
C VAL A 42 11.73 13.88 -24.07
N LYS A 43 12.51 14.95 -24.10
CA LYS A 43 13.60 15.15 -25.05
C LYS A 43 14.92 15.24 -24.31
N LEU A 44 15.87 14.45 -24.78
CA LEU A 44 17.28 14.63 -24.45
C LEU A 44 17.81 15.72 -25.41
N ALA A 45 18.41 16.79 -24.89
CA ALA A 45 18.75 17.98 -25.68
C ALA A 45 19.83 17.70 -26.73
N ASP A 46 20.83 16.88 -26.37
CA ASP A 46 21.90 16.43 -27.26
C ASP A 46 22.60 15.17 -26.71
N ALA A 47 23.65 14.70 -27.41
CA ALA A 47 24.40 13.51 -27.05
C ALA A 47 25.01 13.50 -25.63
N SER A 48 25.12 14.67 -24.98
CA SER A 48 25.62 14.79 -23.61
C SER A 48 24.52 14.71 -22.54
N SER A 49 23.24 14.78 -22.92
CA SER A 49 22.09 14.60 -22.03
C SER A 49 21.92 13.13 -21.63
N ARG A 50 21.62 12.85 -20.36
CA ARG A 50 21.49 11.47 -19.86
C ARG A 50 20.22 11.25 -19.05
N LEU A 51 19.54 10.13 -19.28
CA LEU A 51 18.54 9.54 -18.39
C LEU A 51 19.15 8.27 -17.82
N ILE A 52 19.27 8.16 -16.50
CA ILE A 52 19.87 7.00 -15.83
C ILE A 52 18.83 6.38 -14.90
N VAL A 53 18.61 5.08 -15.04
CA VAL A 53 17.73 4.27 -14.18
C VAL A 53 18.59 3.24 -13.48
N ASP A 54 18.62 3.29 -12.15
CA ASP A 54 19.54 2.50 -11.33
C ASP A 54 18.78 1.81 -10.20
N ASN A 55 18.74 0.47 -10.24
CA ASN A 55 17.95 -0.38 -9.35
C ASN A 55 16.48 0.07 -9.22
N ALA A 56 15.85 0.40 -10.34
CA ALA A 56 14.62 1.18 -10.42
C ALA A 56 13.75 0.74 -11.62
N SER A 57 12.49 1.17 -11.63
CA SER A 57 11.54 0.86 -12.70
C SER A 57 11.34 2.03 -13.66
N LEU A 58 11.22 1.74 -14.95
CA LEU A 58 10.86 2.67 -16.02
C LEU A 58 9.51 2.24 -16.61
N ASP A 59 8.45 2.95 -16.26
CA ASP A 59 7.09 2.65 -16.71
C ASP A 59 6.69 3.63 -17.81
N VAL A 60 6.35 3.11 -18.98
CA VAL A 60 5.92 3.86 -20.15
C VAL A 60 4.50 3.44 -20.48
N VAL A 61 3.53 4.33 -20.28
CA VAL A 61 2.11 4.08 -20.54
C VAL A 61 1.64 4.94 -21.72
N GLY A 62 0.63 4.49 -22.48
CA GLY A 62 0.04 5.27 -23.56
C GLY A 62 0.80 5.16 -24.88
N GLN A 63 1.08 6.28 -25.55
CA GLN A 63 1.60 6.32 -26.93
C GLN A 63 3.13 6.13 -27.04
N GLY A 64 3.80 5.80 -25.94
CA GLY A 64 5.23 5.46 -25.89
C GLY A 64 6.16 6.64 -25.59
N LEU A 65 7.33 6.33 -25.01
CA LEU A 65 8.42 7.27 -24.70
C LEU A 65 9.44 7.23 -25.85
N ARG A 66 9.77 8.37 -26.45
CA ARG A 66 10.81 8.44 -27.49
C ARG A 66 12.05 9.19 -27.03
N LEU A 67 13.20 8.52 -27.07
CA LEU A 67 14.51 9.11 -26.77
C LEU A 67 15.33 9.15 -28.05
N THR A 68 15.69 10.35 -28.52
CA THR A 68 16.39 10.52 -29.82
C THR A 68 17.85 10.96 -29.69
N ARG A 69 18.23 11.85 -28.77
CA ARG A 69 19.62 12.36 -28.70
C ARG A 69 20.15 12.40 -27.27
N GLY A 70 20.97 11.45 -26.87
CA GLY A 70 21.53 11.41 -25.52
C GLY A 70 21.78 9.98 -25.08
N GLN A 71 21.83 9.73 -23.78
CA GLN A 71 22.14 8.41 -23.23
C GLN A 71 21.04 7.90 -22.30
N LEU A 72 20.62 6.64 -22.48
CA LEU A 72 19.83 5.88 -21.51
C LEU A 72 20.77 4.92 -20.77
N GLY A 73 21.02 5.19 -19.48
CA GLY A 73 21.81 4.33 -18.61
C GLY A 73 20.92 3.38 -17.80
N LEU A 74 21.19 2.09 -17.81
CA LEU A 74 20.46 1.06 -17.04
C LEU A 74 21.44 0.29 -16.14
N ASN A 75 21.32 0.48 -14.82
CA ASN A 75 22.25 -0.06 -13.83
C ASN A 75 21.53 -0.97 -12.81
N ASN A 76 22.20 -2.04 -12.35
CA ASN A 76 21.66 -3.02 -11.39
C ASN A 76 20.38 -3.72 -11.90
N THR A 77 19.37 -3.91 -11.06
CA THR A 77 18.10 -4.55 -11.46
C THR A 77 17.13 -3.49 -11.96
N VAL A 78 16.78 -3.52 -13.24
CA VAL A 78 15.87 -2.54 -13.85
C VAL A 78 14.68 -3.25 -14.48
N ASP A 79 13.48 -2.79 -14.14
CA ASP A 79 12.22 -3.20 -14.78
C ASP A 79 11.77 -2.12 -15.77
N VAL A 80 11.68 -2.45 -17.06
CA VAL A 80 11.11 -1.57 -18.09
C VAL A 80 9.73 -2.09 -18.48
N ASN A 81 8.69 -1.33 -18.14
CA ASN A 81 7.31 -1.72 -18.40
C ASN A 81 6.68 -0.81 -19.45
N VAL A 82 6.35 -1.36 -20.63
CA VAL A 82 5.73 -0.60 -21.73
C VAL A 82 4.31 -1.10 -21.97
N THR A 83 3.30 -0.26 -21.72
CA THR A 83 1.87 -0.63 -21.89
C THR A 83 1.07 0.45 -22.63
N SER A 84 0.11 0.06 -23.46
CA SER A 84 -0.78 1.02 -24.17
C SER A 84 -1.94 1.52 -23.31
N ALA A 85 -2.03 1.07 -22.05
CA ALA A 85 -3.21 1.24 -21.23
C ALA A 85 -2.89 1.36 -19.74
N ILE A 86 -3.66 2.20 -19.05
CA ILE A 86 -3.74 2.18 -17.60
C ILE A 86 -4.48 0.89 -17.24
N ALA A 87 -3.77 -0.03 -16.58
CA ALA A 87 -4.34 -1.28 -16.10
C ALA A 87 -5.38 -0.95 -15.02
N THR A 88 -6.65 -0.82 -15.40
CA THR A 88 -7.72 -0.61 -14.42
C THR A 88 -8.13 -1.96 -13.85
N PRO A 89 -8.07 -2.15 -12.54
CA PRO A 89 -8.56 -3.37 -11.91
C PRO A 89 -10.06 -3.47 -12.17
N VAL A 90 -10.49 -4.61 -12.68
CA VAL A 90 -11.89 -5.00 -12.83
C VAL A 90 -12.14 -6.13 -11.86
N VAL A 91 -12.96 -5.80 -10.87
CA VAL A 91 -13.45 -6.75 -9.88
C VAL A 91 -14.50 -7.64 -10.55
N GLY A 92 -14.21 -8.93 -10.70
CA GLY A 92 -15.08 -9.94 -11.31
C GLY A 92 -16.09 -10.54 -10.34
N ASP A 93 -16.70 -11.67 -10.72
CA ASP A 93 -17.76 -12.32 -9.95
C ASP A 93 -17.27 -12.84 -8.60
N ARG A 94 -18.11 -12.69 -7.57
CA ARG A 94 -17.78 -13.05 -6.20
C ARG A 94 -17.95 -14.54 -5.93
N THR A 95 -17.13 -15.09 -5.04
CA THR A 95 -17.36 -16.39 -4.39
C THR A 95 -17.60 -16.19 -2.89
N ASP A 96 -18.69 -16.75 -2.37
CA ASP A 96 -19.12 -16.56 -0.98
C ASP A 96 -18.68 -17.74 -0.10
N THR A 97 -18.11 -17.45 1.07
CA THR A 97 -17.83 -18.43 2.13
C THR A 97 -18.35 -17.89 3.46
N SER A 98 -19.15 -18.69 4.17
CA SER A 98 -19.86 -18.25 5.38
C SER A 98 -18.97 -18.32 6.62
N TYR A 99 -18.85 -17.22 7.36
CA TYR A 99 -18.08 -17.13 8.61
C TYR A 99 -18.75 -16.17 9.59
N SER A 100 -19.00 -16.60 10.83
CA SER A 100 -19.67 -15.76 11.83
C SER A 100 -18.81 -14.56 12.28
N LEU A 101 -19.34 -13.34 12.11
CA LEU A 101 -18.88 -12.09 12.74
C LEU A 101 -17.39 -11.74 12.52
N ILE A 102 -16.97 -11.46 11.29
CA ILE A 102 -15.58 -11.06 11.02
C ILE A 102 -15.29 -9.63 11.53
N ARG A 103 -14.15 -9.46 12.19
CA ARG A 103 -13.72 -8.23 12.88
C ARG A 103 -12.37 -7.69 12.40
N ALA A 104 -11.50 -8.57 11.93
CA ALA A 104 -10.18 -8.25 11.39
C ALA A 104 -9.90 -9.17 10.22
N ASN A 105 -9.17 -8.69 9.22
CA ASN A 105 -8.58 -9.57 8.21
C ASN A 105 -7.25 -9.00 7.73
N VAL A 106 -6.30 -9.88 7.44
CA VAL A 106 -4.99 -9.47 6.95
C VAL A 106 -4.32 -10.61 6.19
N TRP A 107 -3.86 -10.32 4.97
CA TRP A 107 -3.01 -11.24 4.21
C TRP A 107 -1.59 -11.24 4.76
N SER A 108 -0.94 -12.41 4.76
CA SER A 108 0.52 -12.45 4.93
C SER A 108 1.20 -11.69 3.77
N PRO A 109 2.35 -11.05 3.98
CA PRO A 109 3.03 -10.26 2.94
C PRO A 109 3.29 -11.02 1.63
N ASN A 110 3.58 -12.32 1.71
CA ASN A 110 3.75 -13.19 0.54
C ASN A 110 2.43 -13.67 -0.11
N GLY A 111 1.28 -13.30 0.44
CA GLY A 111 -0.05 -13.71 -0.02
C GLY A 111 -0.41 -15.18 0.22
N ALA A 112 0.44 -15.98 0.88
CA ALA A 112 0.16 -17.40 1.08
C ALA A 112 -0.94 -17.69 2.11
N TRP A 113 -1.17 -16.77 3.05
CA TRP A 113 -2.06 -16.96 4.20
C TRP A 113 -3.01 -15.77 4.38
N LEU A 114 -4.24 -16.06 4.79
CA LEU A 114 -5.22 -15.08 5.22
C LEU A 114 -5.57 -15.31 6.68
N ALA A 115 -5.30 -14.33 7.53
CA ALA A 115 -5.73 -14.33 8.91
C ALA A 115 -7.05 -13.57 9.07
N ILE A 116 -7.99 -14.15 9.83
CA ILE A 116 -9.33 -13.61 10.05
C ILE A 116 -9.66 -13.68 11.55
N GLY A 117 -9.93 -12.52 12.15
CA GLY A 117 -10.44 -12.43 13.52
C GLY A 117 -11.97 -12.47 13.53
N LEU A 118 -12.56 -13.39 14.30
CA LEU A 118 -14.00 -13.57 14.49
C LEU A 118 -14.46 -12.93 15.80
N GLY A 119 -15.72 -12.49 15.85
CA GLY A 119 -16.28 -11.64 16.92
C GLY A 119 -17.23 -12.35 17.89
N SER A 120 -17.64 -13.60 17.63
CA SER A 120 -18.36 -14.41 18.62
C SER A 120 -18.45 -15.90 18.19
N PRO A 121 -17.81 -16.84 18.92
CA PRO A 121 -16.82 -16.56 19.97
C PRO A 121 -15.57 -15.89 19.36
N TYR A 122 -14.81 -15.13 20.16
CA TYR A 122 -13.64 -14.41 19.69
C TYR A 122 -12.49 -15.36 19.35
N PHE A 123 -12.24 -15.57 18.06
CA PHE A 123 -11.24 -16.52 17.56
C PHE A 123 -10.46 -15.93 16.39
N LEU A 124 -9.17 -16.19 16.37
CA LEU A 124 -8.35 -16.05 15.19
C LEU A 124 -8.44 -17.35 14.39
N ASN A 125 -8.72 -17.25 13.10
CA ASN A 125 -8.51 -18.34 12.15
C ASN A 125 -7.47 -17.91 11.10
N VAL A 126 -6.57 -18.81 10.73
CA VAL A 126 -5.65 -18.62 9.61
C VAL A 126 -5.98 -19.64 8.53
N PHE A 127 -6.05 -19.18 7.29
CA PHE A 127 -6.40 -19.97 6.11
C PHE A 127 -5.28 -19.91 5.09
N LYS A 128 -5.17 -20.94 4.26
CA LYS A 128 -4.30 -20.93 3.09
C LYS A 128 -4.98 -20.17 1.96
N ALA A 129 -4.26 -19.32 1.24
CA ALA A 129 -4.85 -18.51 0.16
C ALA A 129 -5.56 -19.32 -0.94
N SER A 130 -5.07 -20.54 -1.18
CA SER A 130 -5.67 -21.47 -2.14
C SER A 130 -6.97 -22.12 -1.65
N ASP A 131 -7.20 -22.15 -0.34
CA ASP A 131 -8.36 -22.76 0.30
C ASP A 131 -8.78 -21.98 1.55
N LEU A 132 -9.78 -21.11 1.36
CA LEU A 132 -10.38 -20.31 2.41
C LEU A 132 -11.59 -21.00 3.05
N THR A 133 -11.71 -22.34 2.99
CA THR A 133 -12.82 -23.07 3.62
C THR A 133 -12.43 -23.68 4.95
N THR A 134 -11.20 -24.18 5.06
CA THR A 134 -10.69 -24.89 6.24
C THR A 134 -9.53 -24.12 6.84
N SER A 135 -9.63 -23.76 8.12
CA SER A 135 -8.54 -23.08 8.81
C SER A 135 -7.40 -24.06 9.13
N VAL A 136 -6.17 -23.63 8.89
CA VAL A 136 -4.96 -24.36 9.31
C VAL A 136 -4.59 -24.06 10.76
N PHE A 137 -5.15 -22.99 11.31
CA PHE A 137 -4.97 -22.59 12.69
C PHE A 137 -6.24 -21.95 13.23
N SER A 138 -6.56 -22.27 14.50
CA SER A 138 -7.64 -21.62 15.25
C SER A 138 -7.22 -21.44 16.70
N ALA A 139 -7.35 -20.22 17.21
CA ALA A 139 -7.06 -19.92 18.62
C ALA A 139 -8.00 -18.86 19.16
N ALA A 140 -8.35 -18.98 20.45
CA ALA A 140 -9.15 -17.97 21.13
C ALA A 140 -8.38 -16.64 21.16
N MET A 141 -9.09 -15.55 20.89
CA MET A 141 -8.60 -14.20 21.11
C MET A 141 -9.06 -13.71 22.48
N GLY A 142 -8.32 -12.78 23.06
CA GLY A 142 -8.71 -12.15 24.32
C GLY A 142 -10.11 -11.55 24.22
N GLY A 143 -10.97 -11.81 25.20
CA GLY A 143 -12.30 -11.20 25.29
C GLY A 143 -12.16 -9.68 25.30
N PHE A 144 -12.46 -9.06 24.16
CA PHE A 144 -12.20 -7.66 23.92
C PHE A 144 -13.17 -6.75 24.68
N PHE A 145 -12.65 -5.60 25.13
CA PHE A 145 -13.46 -4.39 25.20
C PHE A 145 -13.55 -3.81 23.79
N MET A 146 -14.49 -4.30 22.99
CA MET A 146 -14.96 -3.54 21.83
C MET A 146 -15.45 -2.19 22.38
N ASN A 147 -14.79 -1.09 22.02
CA ASN A 147 -15.34 0.21 22.37
C ASN A 147 -16.57 0.47 21.50
N SER A 148 -17.62 1.06 22.08
CA SER A 148 -18.89 1.41 21.44
C SER A 148 -18.76 2.32 20.20
N PHE A 149 -17.57 2.85 19.92
CA PHE A 149 -17.29 3.72 18.78
C PHE A 149 -16.73 2.99 17.54
N THR A 150 -16.12 1.81 17.70
CA THR A 150 -15.49 1.03 16.62
C THR A 150 -15.76 -0.46 16.85
N ASN A 151 -16.94 -0.92 16.44
CA ASN A 151 -17.41 -2.31 16.63
C ASN A 151 -16.62 -3.36 15.81
N ASP A 152 -15.47 -3.00 15.21
CA ASP A 152 -14.67 -3.81 14.31
C ASP A 152 -13.16 -3.46 14.48
N GLY A 153 -12.31 -4.46 14.68
CA GLY A 153 -10.90 -4.33 15.07
C GLY A 153 -9.94 -4.49 13.89
N VAL A 154 -9.90 -3.50 13.00
CA VAL A 154 -9.23 -3.57 11.69
C VAL A 154 -7.72 -3.92 11.76
N ASN A 155 -7.04 -3.74 12.91
CA ASN A 155 -5.57 -3.86 13.03
C ASN A 155 -5.09 -4.78 14.17
N LEU A 156 -5.87 -5.80 14.55
CA LEU A 156 -5.55 -6.68 15.70
C LEU A 156 -4.66 -7.88 15.37
N ILE A 157 -4.28 -8.05 14.10
CA ILE A 157 -3.45 -9.16 13.65
C ILE A 157 -2.35 -8.55 12.79
N ALA A 158 -1.10 -8.96 13.04
CA ALA A 158 0.03 -8.52 12.23
C ALA A 158 0.92 -9.71 11.85
N TRP A 159 1.36 -9.72 10.60
CA TRP A 159 2.33 -10.69 10.08
C TRP A 159 3.73 -10.11 10.15
N THR A 160 4.74 -10.95 10.39
CA THR A 160 6.13 -10.55 10.18
C THR A 160 6.38 -10.30 8.69
N PRO A 161 7.30 -9.40 8.31
CA PRO A 161 7.55 -9.06 6.90
C PRO A 161 7.96 -10.25 6.02
N ASP A 162 8.65 -11.23 6.60
CA ASP A 162 9.04 -12.49 5.96
C ASP A 162 7.91 -13.54 5.90
N SER A 163 6.73 -13.22 6.42
CA SER A 163 5.52 -14.08 6.41
C SER A 163 5.65 -15.40 7.18
N ASP A 164 6.67 -15.55 8.04
CA ASP A 164 6.92 -16.79 8.78
C ASP A 164 6.22 -16.83 10.15
N CYS A 165 5.80 -15.67 10.67
CA CYS A 165 5.10 -15.54 11.93
C CYS A 165 3.94 -14.55 11.86
N PHE A 166 3.00 -14.69 12.78
CA PHE A 166 1.94 -13.73 13.03
C PHE A 166 1.74 -13.52 14.52
N VAL A 167 1.28 -12.32 14.88
CA VAL A 167 0.98 -11.91 16.25
C VAL A 167 -0.49 -11.48 16.34
N PHE A 168 -1.12 -11.86 17.45
CA PHE A 168 -2.50 -11.50 17.76
C PHE A 168 -2.71 -11.47 19.29
N PRO A 169 -3.73 -10.74 19.77
CA PRO A 169 -4.09 -10.73 21.18
C PRO A 169 -4.83 -12.04 21.54
N SER A 170 -4.15 -12.92 22.28
CA SER A 170 -4.67 -14.21 22.73
C SER A 170 -5.33 -14.16 24.12
N GLY A 171 -5.31 -13.01 24.76
CA GLY A 171 -5.91 -12.73 26.08
C GLY A 171 -6.11 -11.22 26.25
N SER A 172 -6.83 -10.78 27.28
CA SER A 172 -7.14 -9.34 27.46
C SER A 172 -5.90 -8.45 27.40
N ASN A 173 -4.80 -8.92 27.98
CA ASN A 173 -3.51 -8.20 28.01
C ASN A 173 -2.35 -9.05 27.46
N LEU A 174 -2.66 -10.10 26.70
CA LEU A 174 -1.68 -11.09 26.24
C LEU A 174 -1.60 -11.06 24.72
N ILE A 175 -0.40 -10.90 24.18
CA ILE A 175 -0.11 -11.18 22.77
C ILE A 175 0.54 -12.55 22.63
N SER A 176 0.18 -13.30 21.60
CA SER A 176 0.87 -14.52 21.21
C SER A 176 1.49 -14.36 19.83
N VAL A 177 2.75 -14.75 19.71
CA VAL A 177 3.48 -14.87 18.45
C VAL A 177 3.50 -16.34 18.06
N TYR A 178 2.97 -16.66 16.88
CA TYR A 178 3.00 -17.99 16.31
C TYR A 178 3.84 -18.00 15.04
N ARG A 179 4.63 -19.06 14.87
CA ARG A 179 5.30 -19.40 13.63
C ARG A 179 4.41 -20.31 12.81
N ILE A 180 4.35 -20.09 11.50
CA ILE A 180 3.68 -20.96 10.53
C ILE A 180 4.67 -21.42 9.47
N ASP A 181 4.68 -22.72 9.18
CA ASP A 181 5.49 -23.26 8.08
C ASP A 181 4.71 -23.28 6.75
N SER A 182 5.39 -23.65 5.65
CA SER A 182 4.77 -23.72 4.31
C SER A 182 3.63 -24.75 4.19
N LEU A 183 3.54 -25.70 5.13
CA LEU A 183 2.49 -26.72 5.19
C LEU A 183 1.28 -26.24 6.00
N GLY A 184 1.41 -25.12 6.72
CA GLY A 184 0.37 -24.56 7.58
C GLY A 184 0.47 -25.04 9.03
N ASN A 185 1.56 -25.70 9.43
CA ASN A 185 1.75 -26.09 10.83
C ASN A 185 2.12 -24.86 11.65
N CYS A 186 1.32 -24.60 12.69
CA CYS A 186 1.54 -23.47 13.59
C CYS A 186 2.15 -23.92 14.91
N SER A 187 3.13 -23.17 15.40
CA SER A 187 3.76 -23.38 16.71
C SER A 187 3.93 -22.07 17.48
N LEU A 188 3.67 -22.10 18.79
CA LEU A 188 3.83 -20.92 19.64
C LEU A 188 5.32 -20.59 19.78
N VAL A 189 5.70 -19.36 19.41
CA VAL A 189 7.04 -18.80 19.63
C VAL A 189 7.13 -18.17 21.01
N GLU A 190 6.17 -17.31 21.34
CA GLU A 190 6.12 -16.60 22.61
C GLU A 190 4.69 -16.18 22.93
N ALA A 191 4.31 -16.22 24.21
CA ALA A 191 3.15 -15.52 24.73
C ALA A 191 3.63 -14.47 25.74
N LYS A 192 3.28 -13.20 25.53
CA LYS A 192 3.80 -12.07 26.30
C LYS A 192 2.69 -11.22 26.89
N ASN A 193 2.76 -11.01 28.20
CA ASN A 193 1.84 -10.12 28.90
C ASN A 193 2.30 -8.68 28.70
N VAL A 194 1.44 -7.89 28.04
CA VAL A 194 1.67 -6.47 27.74
C VAL A 194 1.23 -5.58 28.92
N GLY A 195 0.39 -6.10 29.82
CA GLY A 195 -0.11 -5.36 30.99
C GLY A 195 -1.20 -4.34 30.67
N ASP A 196 -1.72 -4.31 29.45
CA ASP A 196 -2.67 -3.31 28.94
C ASP A 196 -3.58 -3.94 27.88
N SER A 197 -4.75 -3.34 27.64
CA SER A 197 -5.66 -3.79 26.60
C SER A 197 -5.05 -3.56 25.22
N ILE A 198 -5.18 -4.53 24.31
CA ILE A 198 -4.53 -4.45 23.00
C ILE A 198 -5.57 -4.03 21.94
N TYR A 199 -5.34 -2.87 21.31
CA TYR A 199 -6.22 -2.32 20.27
C TYR A 199 -5.66 -2.42 18.87
N SER A 200 -4.34 -2.48 18.72
CA SER A 200 -3.69 -2.56 17.41
C SER A 200 -2.28 -3.15 17.49
N LEU A 201 -1.83 -3.77 16.40
CA LEU A 201 -0.52 -4.41 16.25
C LEU A 201 0.05 -4.07 14.88
N ALA A 202 1.36 -3.76 14.81
CA ALA A 202 2.05 -3.56 13.53
C ALA A 202 3.56 -3.85 13.63
N PHE A 203 4.07 -4.72 12.76
CA PHE A 203 5.51 -4.91 12.59
C PHE A 203 6.12 -3.82 11.70
N SER A 204 7.37 -3.43 12.00
CA SER A 204 8.16 -2.61 11.08
C SER A 204 8.52 -3.43 9.82
N PRO A 205 8.68 -2.79 8.65
CA PRO A 205 9.01 -3.50 7.40
C PRO A 205 10.35 -4.24 7.44
N ASP A 206 11.29 -3.78 8.25
CA ASP A 206 12.58 -4.45 8.47
C ASP A 206 12.48 -5.60 9.50
N GLY A 207 11.31 -5.81 10.10
CA GLY A 207 11.02 -6.86 11.05
C GLY A 207 11.66 -6.67 12.43
N LYS A 208 12.32 -5.54 12.69
CA LYS A 208 13.03 -5.29 13.95
C LYS A 208 12.15 -4.81 15.09
N TRP A 209 10.97 -4.29 14.79
CA TRP A 209 10.08 -3.70 15.78
C TRP A 209 8.66 -4.22 15.66
N LEU A 210 8.03 -4.46 16.79
CA LEU A 210 6.58 -4.64 16.90
C LEU A 210 6.01 -3.47 17.71
N ALA A 211 5.12 -2.70 17.09
CA ALA A 211 4.33 -1.69 17.77
C ALA A 211 3.01 -2.30 18.27
N VAL A 212 2.62 -1.97 19.50
CA VAL A 212 1.39 -2.42 20.15
C VAL A 212 0.64 -1.21 20.71
N GLY A 213 -0.59 -1.00 20.26
CA GLY A 213 -1.45 0.10 20.72
C GLY A 213 -2.28 -0.33 21.92
N GLY A 214 -2.18 0.42 23.02
CA GLY A 214 -2.84 0.16 24.30
C GLY A 214 -3.98 1.13 24.62
N ASP A 215 -4.55 1.01 25.84
CA ASP A 215 -5.62 1.89 26.33
C ASP A 215 -5.09 3.27 26.76
N ALA A 216 -3.97 3.28 27.48
CA ALA A 216 -3.33 4.49 28.01
C ALA A 216 -1.88 4.68 27.55
N ASN A 217 -1.35 3.69 26.80
CA ASN A 217 0.03 3.64 26.36
C ASN A 217 0.10 3.06 24.95
N PHE A 218 1.25 3.19 24.31
CA PHE A 218 1.68 2.23 23.30
C PHE A 218 3.05 1.68 23.65
N TYR A 219 3.39 0.58 23.00
CA TYR A 219 4.59 -0.19 23.30
C TYR A 219 5.35 -0.45 22.01
N ILE A 220 6.67 -0.28 22.07
CA ILE A 220 7.58 -0.69 21.01
C ILE A 220 8.44 -1.82 21.54
N TYR A 221 8.34 -2.98 20.91
CA TYR A 221 9.13 -4.16 21.24
C TYR A 221 10.21 -4.37 20.18
N PRO A 222 11.49 -4.49 20.55
CA PRO A 222 12.49 -5.05 19.65
C PRO A 222 12.15 -6.52 19.38
N VAL A 223 12.33 -6.95 18.14
CA VAL A 223 12.06 -8.31 17.68
C VAL A 223 13.40 -8.97 17.40
N ASN A 224 13.68 -10.05 18.12
CA ASN A 224 14.92 -10.82 17.97
C ASN A 224 14.86 -11.72 16.73
N GLU A 225 16.00 -12.27 16.30
CA GLU A 225 16.10 -13.16 15.13
C GLU A 225 15.15 -14.36 15.20
N ASN A 226 14.94 -14.92 16.40
CA ASN A 226 14.02 -16.03 16.63
C ASN A 226 12.54 -15.60 16.73
N LYS A 227 12.23 -14.34 16.43
CA LYS A 227 10.91 -13.70 16.52
C LYS A 227 10.35 -13.55 17.94
N THR A 228 11.18 -13.72 18.97
CA THR A 228 10.83 -13.34 20.34
C THR A 228 10.93 -11.83 20.54
N LEU A 229 10.18 -11.30 21.49
CA LEU A 229 10.08 -9.88 21.80
C LEU A 229 11.01 -9.52 22.96
N GLY A 230 11.96 -8.61 22.73
CA GLY A 230 12.89 -8.14 23.75
C GLY A 230 12.25 -7.16 24.76
N THR A 231 13.10 -6.41 25.47
CA THR A 231 12.64 -5.46 26.50
C THR A 231 11.84 -4.32 25.88
N VAL A 232 10.64 -4.08 26.42
CA VAL A 232 9.69 -3.09 25.91
C VAL A 232 10.15 -1.66 26.18
N VAL A 233 9.86 -0.77 25.24
CA VAL A 233 9.81 0.67 25.49
C VAL A 233 8.35 1.07 25.57
N THR A 234 7.95 1.62 26.72
CA THR A 234 6.59 2.09 26.97
C THR A 234 6.49 3.59 26.72
N HIS A 235 5.51 3.99 25.92
CA HIS A 235 5.19 5.37 25.64
C HIS A 235 3.86 5.72 26.30
N SER A 236 3.96 6.42 27.43
CA SER A 236 2.81 6.74 28.30
C SER A 236 2.20 8.12 28.01
N GLY A 237 1.01 8.34 28.58
CA GLY A 237 0.32 9.63 28.51
C GLY A 237 -0.45 9.85 27.20
N VAL A 238 -0.78 8.76 26.51
CA VAL A 238 -1.68 8.76 25.35
C VAL A 238 -3.06 8.23 25.74
N SER A 239 -4.07 8.47 24.91
CA SER A 239 -5.35 7.76 24.99
C SER A 239 -5.31 6.48 24.15
N GLN A 240 -6.46 5.84 23.96
CA GLN A 240 -6.56 4.61 23.19
C GLN A 240 -5.91 4.73 21.81
N VAL A 241 -5.01 3.80 21.49
CA VAL A 241 -4.29 3.75 20.22
C VAL A 241 -4.97 2.74 19.29
N PHE A 242 -5.90 3.24 18.48
CA PHE A 242 -6.82 2.41 17.69
C PHE A 242 -6.20 1.82 16.42
N ALA A 243 -5.20 2.47 15.85
CA ALA A 243 -4.51 2.02 14.66
C ALA A 243 -3.04 2.44 14.68
N LEU A 244 -2.23 1.56 14.10
CA LEU A 244 -0.78 1.69 13.95
C LEU A 244 -0.43 1.37 12.50
N ALA A 245 0.46 2.15 11.89
CA ALA A 245 0.97 1.83 10.56
C ALA A 245 2.41 2.34 10.39
N TRP A 246 3.35 1.41 10.22
CA TRP A 246 4.72 1.73 9.82
C TRP A 246 4.77 2.14 8.35
N SER A 247 5.57 3.15 8.02
CA SER A 247 5.88 3.49 6.63
C SER A 247 6.67 2.35 5.98
N PRO A 248 6.50 2.07 4.68
CA PRO A 248 7.20 0.97 4.00
C PRO A 248 8.72 1.08 4.03
N ASN A 249 9.25 2.32 4.07
CA ASN A 249 10.68 2.59 4.23
C ASN A 249 11.18 2.45 5.69
N GLY A 250 10.31 2.10 6.65
CA GLY A 250 10.63 1.89 8.06
C GLY A 250 10.92 3.16 8.87
N ARG A 251 10.89 4.35 8.26
CA ARG A 251 11.29 5.60 8.91
C ARG A 251 10.24 6.17 9.87
N CYS A 252 8.97 5.94 9.60
CA CYS A 252 7.87 6.57 10.32
C CYS A 252 6.88 5.54 10.85
N LEU A 253 6.27 5.85 11.98
CA LEU A 253 5.14 5.14 12.57
C LEU A 253 4.00 6.13 12.77
N ALA A 254 2.87 5.84 12.13
CA ALA A 254 1.63 6.58 12.26
C ALA A 254 0.73 5.93 13.32
N LEU A 255 0.14 6.76 14.19
CA LEU A 255 -0.66 6.37 15.35
C LEU A 255 -1.99 7.11 15.34
N SER A 256 -3.12 6.41 15.54
CA SER A 256 -4.39 7.06 15.87
C SER A 256 -4.67 7.01 17.35
N TRP A 257 -4.37 8.11 18.02
CA TRP A 257 -4.83 8.38 19.37
C TRP A 257 -5.26 9.85 19.45
N GLY A 258 -5.99 10.21 20.49
CA GLY A 258 -6.45 11.58 20.67
C GLY A 258 -7.54 11.74 21.71
N SER A 259 -7.83 12.99 22.02
CA SER A 259 -8.95 13.40 22.86
C SER A 259 -9.91 14.25 22.04
N VAL A 260 -11.05 14.63 22.64
CA VAL A 260 -12.01 15.57 22.06
C VAL A 260 -11.34 16.86 21.55
N ASP A 261 -10.21 17.25 22.12
CA ASP A 261 -9.47 18.44 21.73
C ASP A 261 -8.52 18.20 20.53
N ASP A 262 -8.00 16.97 20.35
CA ASP A 262 -7.12 16.63 19.23
C ASP A 262 -7.19 15.14 18.82
N TYR A 263 -8.01 14.85 17.82
CA TYR A 263 -8.07 13.56 17.12
C TYR A 263 -7.28 13.50 15.80
N ARG A 264 -6.30 14.38 15.57
CA ARG A 264 -5.45 14.28 14.38
C ARG A 264 -4.74 12.93 14.31
N LEU A 265 -4.30 12.51 13.13
CA LEU A 265 -3.37 11.39 12.98
C LEU A 265 -1.97 11.84 13.42
N LYS A 266 -1.29 11.08 14.29
CA LYS A 266 0.03 11.44 14.81
C LYS A 266 1.07 10.62 14.06
N VAL A 267 2.06 11.26 13.46
CA VAL A 267 3.16 10.58 12.75
C VAL A 267 4.48 10.97 13.37
N GLY A 268 5.32 9.98 13.63
CA GLY A 268 6.62 10.18 14.25
C GLY A 268 7.64 9.15 13.80
N THR A 269 8.89 9.34 14.22
CA THR A 269 10.00 8.42 13.95
C THR A 269 10.30 7.58 15.18
N VAL A 270 10.80 6.36 14.96
CA VAL A 270 11.29 5.49 16.03
C VAL A 270 12.81 5.39 15.92
N ASP A 271 13.51 5.73 17.00
CA ASP A 271 14.96 5.63 17.05
C ASP A 271 15.44 4.18 17.29
N VAL A 272 16.76 3.98 17.26
CA VAL A 272 17.37 2.65 17.48
C VAL A 272 17.12 2.06 18.87
N SER A 273 16.70 2.89 19.83
CA SER A 273 16.36 2.46 21.18
C SER A 273 14.87 2.14 21.31
N GLY A 274 14.06 2.34 20.26
CA GLY A 274 12.61 2.16 20.29
C GLY A 274 11.85 3.40 20.76
N ASN A 275 12.50 4.56 20.93
CA ASN A 275 11.80 5.78 21.31
C ASN A 275 11.08 6.40 20.12
N TRP A 276 9.77 6.58 20.25
CA TRP A 276 8.97 7.28 19.25
C TRP A 276 8.92 8.77 19.55
N THR A 277 9.17 9.59 18.53
CA THR A 277 9.10 11.06 18.62
C THR A 277 8.11 11.60 17.58
N LEU A 278 7.13 12.39 18.03
CA LEU A 278 6.15 13.06 17.16
C LEU A 278 6.87 14.00 16.18
N THR A 279 6.66 13.81 14.89
CA THR A 279 7.15 14.68 13.82
C THR A 279 6.05 15.59 13.29
N GLN A 280 4.84 15.06 13.07
CA GLN A 280 3.73 15.82 12.52
C GLN A 280 2.38 15.30 13.00
N ALA A 281 1.40 16.20 13.15
CA ALA A 281 0.00 15.87 13.36
C ALA A 281 -0.79 16.22 12.10
N LEU A 282 -1.49 15.25 11.52
CA LEU A 282 -2.16 15.34 10.22
C LEU A 282 -3.68 15.36 10.36
N GLY A 283 -4.33 16.13 9.50
CA GLY A 283 -5.78 16.21 9.43
C GLY A 283 -6.40 17.23 10.36
N LYS A 284 -7.72 17.13 10.51
CA LYS A 284 -8.52 18.08 11.28
C LYS A 284 -8.75 17.52 12.68
N SER A 285 -8.63 18.38 13.69
CA SER A 285 -9.18 18.10 15.02
C SER A 285 -10.70 17.95 14.87
N GLY A 286 -11.20 16.72 15.04
CA GLY A 286 -12.61 16.36 14.87
C GLY A 286 -13.24 15.89 16.18
N ASN A 287 -14.36 15.17 16.08
CA ASN A 287 -15.02 14.54 17.24
C ASN A 287 -14.60 13.07 17.46
N PHE A 288 -13.87 12.46 16.52
CA PHE A 288 -13.52 11.04 16.56
C PHE A 288 -12.09 10.76 16.07
N PRO A 289 -11.42 9.75 16.65
CA PRO A 289 -10.08 9.33 16.26
C PRO A 289 -10.08 8.59 14.91
N PRO A 290 -8.94 8.58 14.18
CA PRO A 290 -8.82 7.75 13.00
C PRO A 290 -9.01 6.26 13.31
N THR A 291 -9.84 5.57 12.52
CA THR A 291 -10.23 4.17 12.74
C THR A 291 -9.41 3.18 11.93
N SER A 292 -8.87 3.60 10.79
CA SER A 292 -7.99 2.80 9.94
C SER A 292 -6.91 3.72 9.38
N ILE A 293 -5.68 3.20 9.30
CA ILE A 293 -4.52 3.89 8.75
C ILE A 293 -3.80 2.89 7.84
N THR A 294 -3.42 3.30 6.64
CA THR A 294 -2.63 2.44 5.75
C THR A 294 -1.73 3.28 4.83
N TRP A 295 -0.50 2.82 4.68
CA TRP A 295 0.46 3.37 3.74
C TRP A 295 0.29 2.71 2.37
N SER A 296 0.46 3.48 1.30
CA SER A 296 0.68 2.89 -0.01
C SER A 296 1.97 2.08 0.01
N PRO A 297 2.08 0.93 -0.70
CA PRO A 297 3.27 0.08 -0.69
C PRO A 297 4.57 0.82 -1.04
N ASP A 298 4.49 1.82 -1.91
CA ASP A 298 5.62 2.66 -2.32
C ASP A 298 5.98 3.73 -1.26
N GLY A 299 5.14 3.92 -0.24
CA GLY A 299 5.33 4.89 0.84
C GLY A 299 4.97 6.32 0.47
N THR A 300 4.53 6.59 -0.76
CA THR A 300 4.18 7.93 -1.26
C THR A 300 2.95 8.51 -0.53
N TYR A 301 2.01 7.66 -0.13
CA TYR A 301 0.74 8.07 0.43
C TYR A 301 0.46 7.43 1.79
N LEU A 302 -0.14 8.22 2.68
CA LEU A 302 -0.75 7.75 3.93
C LEU A 302 -2.24 8.03 3.91
N ALA A 303 -3.06 6.99 3.96
CA ALA A 303 -4.51 7.11 4.00
C ALA A 303 -5.03 6.82 5.42
N ALA A 304 -6.02 7.59 5.86
CA ALA A 304 -6.68 7.39 7.15
C ALA A 304 -8.18 7.70 7.09
N THR A 305 -8.98 6.90 7.78
CA THR A 305 -10.43 7.14 7.95
C THR A 305 -10.74 7.69 9.34
N TYR A 306 -11.65 8.66 9.47
CA TYR A 306 -11.88 9.39 10.74
C TYR A 306 -13.27 9.22 11.36
N SER A 307 -14.26 8.67 10.65
CA SER A 307 -15.58 8.45 11.26
C SER A 307 -16.48 7.52 10.46
N MET A 308 -17.15 6.61 11.16
CA MET A 308 -18.24 5.77 10.66
C MET A 308 -19.61 6.45 10.73
N ILE A 309 -19.72 7.69 11.21
CA ILE A 309 -21.01 8.39 11.35
C ILE A 309 -21.01 9.80 10.76
N SER A 310 -19.84 10.33 10.39
CA SER A 310 -19.74 11.61 9.70
C SER A 310 -20.14 11.48 8.23
N THR A 311 -20.99 12.40 7.78
CA THR A 311 -21.39 12.57 6.38
C THR A 311 -20.41 13.45 5.59
N THR A 312 -19.39 14.02 6.26
CA THR A 312 -18.32 14.83 5.66
C THR A 312 -16.94 14.33 6.12
N ASP A 313 -15.97 14.28 5.20
CA ASP A 313 -14.56 14.01 5.50
C ASP A 313 -14.24 12.64 6.16
N ALA A 314 -14.80 11.54 5.66
CA ALA A 314 -14.53 10.21 6.25
C ALA A 314 -13.16 9.61 5.85
N LEU A 315 -12.50 10.14 4.81
CA LEU A 315 -11.21 9.67 4.30
C LEU A 315 -10.27 10.86 4.06
N TYR A 316 -9.05 10.75 4.57
CA TYR A 316 -7.93 11.64 4.26
C TYR A 316 -6.80 10.83 3.66
N ILE A 317 -6.14 11.38 2.65
CA ILE A 317 -4.94 10.80 2.06
C ILE A 317 -3.91 11.92 1.96
N TYR A 318 -2.72 11.67 2.50
CA TYR A 318 -1.63 12.64 2.59
C TYR A 318 -0.47 12.18 1.71
N TYR A 319 0.18 13.13 1.05
CA TYR A 319 1.45 12.89 0.38
C TYR A 319 2.59 12.96 1.39
N MET A 320 3.46 11.96 1.41
CA MET A 320 4.71 11.97 2.17
C MET A 320 5.87 12.32 1.24
N ASN A 321 6.59 13.39 1.57
CA ASN A 321 7.87 13.69 0.95
C ASN A 321 8.90 12.64 1.39
N GLN A 322 9.47 11.93 0.42
CA GLN A 322 10.40 10.83 0.68
C GLN A 322 11.81 11.30 1.06
N GLU A 323 12.16 12.56 0.79
CA GLU A 323 13.45 13.13 1.13
C GLU A 323 13.54 13.47 2.62
N ASP A 324 12.56 14.22 3.12
CA ASP A 324 12.57 14.76 4.49
C ASP A 324 11.57 14.08 5.44
N GLY A 325 10.68 13.21 4.92
CA GLY A 325 9.68 12.49 5.69
C GLY A 325 8.49 13.34 6.14
N THR A 326 8.37 14.58 5.67
CA THR A 326 7.26 15.48 6.00
C THR A 326 6.04 15.20 5.14
N PHE A 327 4.84 15.50 5.64
CA PHE A 327 3.64 15.40 4.83
C PHE A 327 3.21 16.77 4.29
N GLY A 328 2.93 16.78 3.00
CA GLY A 328 2.52 17.96 2.24
C GLY A 328 1.01 18.07 2.09
N ALA A 329 0.57 18.48 0.89
CA ALA A 329 -0.84 18.66 0.57
C ALA A 329 -1.65 17.35 0.65
N ARG A 330 -2.92 17.47 1.05
CA ARG A 330 -3.89 16.37 1.03
C ARG A 330 -4.30 16.07 -0.41
N VAL A 331 -4.45 14.80 -0.74
CA VAL A 331 -5.12 14.36 -1.97
C VAL A 331 -6.59 14.81 -1.93
N THR A 332 -7.06 15.49 -2.97
CA THR A 332 -8.43 15.99 -3.05
C THR A 332 -9.31 15.12 -3.94
N GLY A 333 -10.63 15.21 -3.82
CA GLY A 333 -11.54 14.41 -4.63
C GLY A 333 -12.89 14.17 -3.95
N SER A 334 -13.72 13.34 -4.57
CA SER A 334 -15.00 12.93 -4.00
C SER A 334 -14.77 11.93 -2.88
N MET A 335 -14.65 12.44 -1.65
CA MET A 335 -14.41 11.59 -0.49
C MET A 335 -15.67 10.84 -0.10
N PRO A 336 -15.56 9.54 0.23
CA PRO A 336 -16.71 8.73 0.55
C PRO A 336 -17.27 9.14 1.92
N GLN A 337 -18.56 8.91 2.10
CA GLN A 337 -19.18 8.93 3.42
C GLN A 337 -19.05 7.54 4.06
N TYR A 338 -18.93 7.45 5.39
CA TYR A 338 -18.91 6.17 6.11
C TYR A 338 -17.74 5.24 5.74
N ALA A 339 -16.57 5.78 5.39
CA ALA A 339 -15.38 4.96 5.16
C ALA A 339 -14.89 4.33 6.46
N HIS A 340 -14.49 3.06 6.37
CA HIS A 340 -14.17 2.27 7.55
C HIS A 340 -12.88 1.45 7.42
N SER A 341 -12.68 0.79 6.27
CA SER A 341 -11.52 -0.07 6.00
C SER A 341 -10.84 0.39 4.74
N LEU A 342 -9.51 0.35 4.75
CA LEU A 342 -8.67 0.79 3.64
C LEU A 342 -7.70 -0.33 3.25
N SER A 343 -7.45 -0.49 1.96
CA SER A 343 -6.40 -1.38 1.47
C SER A 343 -5.88 -0.91 0.12
N TRP A 344 -4.58 -0.67 0.04
CA TRP A 344 -3.91 -0.27 -1.19
C TRP A 344 -3.68 -1.46 -2.12
N SER A 345 -3.76 -1.22 -3.43
CA SER A 345 -3.22 -2.14 -4.42
C SER A 345 -1.69 -2.21 -4.33
N VAL A 346 -1.14 -3.34 -4.75
CA VAL A 346 0.31 -3.61 -4.76
C VAL A 346 1.12 -2.54 -5.50
N ASP A 347 0.54 -1.93 -6.54
CA ASP A 347 1.17 -0.89 -7.36
C ASP A 347 1.00 0.53 -6.80
N SER A 348 0.41 0.70 -5.61
CA SER A 348 0.16 2.00 -4.95
C SER A 348 -0.77 2.96 -5.70
N ARG A 349 -1.39 2.53 -6.82
CA ARG A 349 -2.24 3.40 -7.66
C ARG A 349 -3.70 3.36 -7.28
N TYR A 350 -4.15 2.31 -6.62
CA TYR A 350 -5.55 2.10 -6.26
C TYR A 350 -5.72 1.92 -4.76
N LEU A 351 -6.80 2.47 -4.23
CA LEU A 351 -7.18 2.35 -2.84
C LEU A 351 -8.61 1.80 -2.75
N LEU A 352 -8.74 0.64 -2.12
CA LEU A 352 -10.03 0.10 -1.71
C LEU A 352 -10.52 0.84 -0.48
N VAL A 353 -11.80 1.21 -0.51
CA VAL A 353 -12.47 1.82 0.62
C VAL A 353 -13.76 1.05 0.92
N GLY A 354 -13.73 0.30 2.01
CA GLY A 354 -14.90 -0.34 2.62
C GLY A 354 -15.76 0.68 3.34
N ARG A 355 -17.09 0.50 3.30
CA ARG A 355 -18.07 1.44 3.87
C ARG A 355 -19.01 0.74 4.84
N SER A 356 -19.29 1.38 5.97
CA SER A 356 -19.91 0.74 7.13
C SER A 356 -21.38 1.09 7.38
N SER A 357 -22.09 1.71 6.44
CA SER A 357 -23.48 2.13 6.62
C SER A 357 -24.46 1.27 5.83
N GLN A 358 -25.60 0.93 6.45
CA GLN A 358 -26.70 0.18 5.81
C GLN A 358 -27.24 0.87 4.55
N SER A 359 -27.03 2.18 4.41
CA SER A 359 -27.40 2.95 3.21
C SER A 359 -26.42 2.74 2.05
N TYR A 360 -25.24 2.16 2.30
CA TYR A 360 -24.18 1.98 1.31
C TYR A 360 -23.72 0.51 1.27
N ASN A 361 -24.25 -0.24 0.32
CA ASN A 361 -23.99 -1.67 0.14
C ASN A 361 -22.86 -1.93 -0.87
N ASN A 362 -21.79 -1.17 -0.76
CA ASN A 362 -20.66 -1.21 -1.69
C ASN A 362 -19.32 -0.98 -1.00
N PHE A 363 -18.26 -1.39 -1.67
CA PHE A 363 -16.94 -0.80 -1.49
C PHE A 363 -16.55 -0.04 -2.75
N LEU A 364 -15.63 0.90 -2.60
CA LEU A 364 -15.18 1.78 -3.68
C LEU A 364 -13.74 1.43 -4.05
N VAL A 365 -13.44 1.51 -5.33
CA VAL A 365 -12.07 1.49 -5.86
C VAL A 365 -11.74 2.90 -6.28
N TYR A 366 -10.85 3.55 -5.53
CA TYR A 366 -10.28 4.83 -5.90
C TYR A 366 -9.03 4.61 -6.74
N ARG A 367 -8.89 5.39 -7.80
CA ARG A 367 -7.58 5.67 -8.41
C ARG A 367 -7.01 6.91 -7.73
N ILE A 368 -5.78 6.78 -7.27
CA ILE A 368 -5.01 7.89 -6.69
C ILE A 368 -4.01 8.35 -7.74
N TRP A 369 -4.13 9.60 -8.15
CA TRP A 369 -3.36 10.13 -9.26
C TRP A 369 -3.23 11.64 -9.19
N ASN A 370 -2.00 12.15 -9.28
CA ASN A 370 -1.72 13.59 -9.32
C ASN A 370 -2.40 14.38 -8.19
N GLY A 371 -2.33 13.84 -6.96
CA GLY A 371 -2.99 14.45 -5.80
C GLY A 371 -4.52 14.46 -5.88
N GLN A 372 -5.13 13.70 -6.79
CA GLN A 372 -6.57 13.49 -6.88
C GLN A 372 -6.95 12.04 -6.58
N ALA A 373 -8.08 11.87 -5.89
CA ALA A 373 -8.72 10.60 -5.65
C ALA A 373 -10.01 10.53 -6.48
N THR A 374 -10.07 9.64 -7.46
CA THR A 374 -11.24 9.44 -8.33
C THR A 374 -11.80 8.03 -8.17
N ILE A 375 -13.13 7.92 -8.02
CA ILE A 375 -13.78 6.60 -7.98
C ILE A 375 -13.79 6.04 -9.40
N VAL A 376 -13.12 4.90 -9.62
CA VAL A 376 -13.08 4.21 -10.92
C VAL A 376 -14.01 2.99 -10.96
N GLN A 377 -14.31 2.41 -9.80
CA GLN A 377 -15.29 1.34 -9.68
C GLN A 377 -16.08 1.46 -8.38
N THR A 378 -17.39 1.22 -8.48
CA THR A 378 -18.27 1.02 -7.32
C THR A 378 -18.76 -0.41 -7.36
N VAL A 379 -18.33 -1.22 -6.39
CA VAL A 379 -18.67 -2.65 -6.34
C VAL A 379 -19.86 -2.82 -5.39
N SER A 380 -21.06 -2.76 -5.96
CA SER A 380 -22.34 -2.87 -5.25
C SER A 380 -22.75 -4.33 -5.07
N THR A 381 -23.39 -4.66 -3.95
CA THR A 381 -23.97 -6.00 -3.73
C THR A 381 -25.37 -5.99 -3.13
N ASP A 382 -25.87 -7.21 -2.87
CA ASP A 382 -27.17 -7.69 -2.38
C ASP A 382 -27.64 -7.12 -1.02
N GLY A 383 -27.50 -5.81 -0.81
CA GLY A 383 -28.18 -5.12 0.29
C GLY A 383 -27.42 -5.08 1.62
N ASN A 384 -26.14 -5.46 1.67
CA ASN A 384 -25.33 -5.43 2.89
C ASN A 384 -24.01 -4.63 2.72
N PRO A 385 -23.60 -3.79 3.70
CA PRO A 385 -22.35 -3.05 3.65
C PRO A 385 -21.10 -3.93 3.79
N TYR A 386 -20.05 -3.59 3.05
CA TYR A 386 -18.72 -4.17 3.20
C TYR A 386 -17.90 -3.38 4.19
N LYS A 387 -17.78 -3.94 5.39
CA LYS A 387 -17.07 -3.30 6.50
C LYS A 387 -15.56 -3.39 6.35
N LEU A 388 -15.06 -4.49 5.78
CA LEU A 388 -13.63 -4.74 5.65
C LEU A 388 -13.29 -5.12 4.22
N VAL A 389 -12.16 -4.61 3.74
CA VAL A 389 -11.63 -4.87 2.39
C VAL A 389 -10.13 -5.08 2.48
N ALA A 390 -9.60 -6.04 1.70
CA ALA A 390 -8.18 -6.28 1.58
C ALA A 390 -7.82 -6.70 0.15
N TRP A 391 -6.87 -5.99 -0.45
CA TRP A 391 -6.22 -6.41 -1.68
C TRP A 391 -5.27 -7.56 -1.38
N HIS A 392 -5.27 -8.58 -2.25
CA HIS A 392 -4.28 -9.63 -2.19
C HIS A 392 -2.89 -9.08 -2.57
N PRO A 393 -1.79 -9.48 -1.89
CA PRO A 393 -0.45 -8.93 -2.17
C PRO A 393 0.03 -9.11 -3.62
N ALA A 394 -0.40 -10.16 -4.32
CA ALA A 394 -0.08 -10.36 -5.73
C ALA A 394 -1.03 -9.61 -6.71
N GLY A 395 -1.99 -8.84 -6.19
CA GLY A 395 -2.84 -7.94 -6.98
C GLY A 395 -4.06 -8.60 -7.65
N GLU A 396 -4.10 -9.92 -7.69
CA GLU A 396 -5.01 -10.72 -8.51
C GLU A 396 -6.40 -10.96 -7.89
N LYS A 397 -6.59 -10.65 -6.60
CA LYS A 397 -7.85 -10.85 -5.88
C LYS A 397 -8.09 -9.78 -4.82
N ILE A 398 -9.35 -9.62 -4.43
CA ILE A 398 -9.79 -8.81 -3.30
C ILE A 398 -10.60 -9.71 -2.36
N ALA A 399 -10.33 -9.62 -1.06
CA ALA A 399 -11.20 -10.13 -0.03
C ALA A 399 -12.05 -8.99 0.53
N ALA A 400 -13.36 -9.18 0.64
CA ALA A 400 -14.25 -8.21 1.27
C ALA A 400 -15.27 -8.91 2.18
N TYR A 401 -15.62 -8.24 3.28
CA TYR A 401 -16.43 -8.80 4.35
C TYR A 401 -17.69 -7.99 4.61
N LYS A 402 -18.83 -8.69 4.64
CA LYS A 402 -20.15 -8.07 4.80
C LYS A 402 -20.66 -8.08 6.24
N SER A 403 -21.56 -7.14 6.54
CA SER A 403 -22.27 -7.08 7.83
C SER A 403 -23.13 -8.30 8.17
N ASN A 404 -23.47 -9.14 7.19
CA ASN A 404 -24.22 -10.39 7.39
C ASN A 404 -23.34 -11.65 7.45
N TYR A 405 -22.04 -11.50 7.74
CA TYR A 405 -21.15 -12.62 8.10
C TYR A 405 -20.70 -13.50 6.93
N TYR A 406 -20.46 -12.88 5.77
CA TYR A 406 -19.87 -13.56 4.62
C TYR A 406 -18.54 -12.94 4.24
N LEU A 407 -17.55 -13.81 4.00
CA LEU A 407 -16.35 -13.48 3.27
C LEU A 407 -16.63 -13.68 1.78
N CYS A 408 -16.37 -12.65 1.00
CA CYS A 408 -16.44 -12.68 -0.45
C CYS A 408 -15.02 -12.51 -0.98
N THR A 409 -14.61 -13.36 -1.93
CA THR A 409 -13.42 -13.07 -2.75
C THR A 409 -13.84 -12.69 -4.14
N PHE A 410 -13.15 -11.70 -4.71
CA PHE A 410 -13.35 -11.22 -6.05
C PHE A 410 -12.05 -11.38 -6.83
N PRO A 411 -12.06 -12.00 -8.02
CA PRO A 411 -10.92 -11.93 -8.90
C PRO A 411 -10.74 -10.49 -9.39
N VAL A 412 -9.50 -10.07 -9.54
CA VAL A 412 -9.13 -8.81 -10.16
C VAL A 412 -8.45 -9.13 -11.48
N THR A 413 -9.08 -8.73 -12.57
CA THR A 413 -8.45 -8.70 -13.88
C THR A 413 -8.06 -7.27 -14.20
N TYR A 414 -6.87 -7.05 -14.73
CA TYR A 414 -6.48 -5.73 -15.17
C TYR A 414 -6.90 -5.54 -16.63
N ASN A 415 -7.91 -4.70 -16.83
CA ASN A 415 -8.32 -4.34 -18.18
C ASN A 415 -7.37 -3.28 -18.71
N TYR A 416 -6.64 -3.65 -19.74
CA TYR A 416 -5.84 -2.75 -20.55
C TYR A 416 -6.75 -2.17 -21.62
N ILE A 417 -7.23 -0.93 -21.43
CA ILE A 417 -7.95 -0.19 -22.48
C ILE A 417 -6.98 0.07 -23.63
N THR A 418 -6.99 -0.78 -24.66
CA THR A 418 -6.27 -0.54 -25.89
C THR A 418 -6.94 0.62 -26.63
N SER A 419 -6.33 1.81 -26.62
CA SER A 419 -6.63 2.77 -27.68
C SER A 419 -6.18 2.12 -29.00
N GLY A 420 -6.99 2.17 -30.05
CA GLY A 420 -6.75 1.48 -31.33
C GLY A 420 -5.52 1.95 -32.14
N ALA A 421 -4.52 2.55 -31.49
CA ALA A 421 -3.19 2.81 -32.04
C ALA A 421 -2.29 1.59 -31.81
N PRO A 422 -1.33 1.30 -32.71
CA PRO A 422 -0.40 0.18 -32.55
C PRO A 422 0.33 0.25 -31.20
N ALA A 423 0.58 -0.92 -30.62
CA ALA A 423 1.09 -1.07 -29.26
C ALA A 423 2.33 -0.18 -28.98
N ALA A 424 2.24 0.53 -27.85
CA ALA A 424 3.27 1.25 -27.10
C ALA A 424 4.72 0.83 -27.40
N ALA A 425 5.58 1.83 -27.66
CA ALA A 425 7.03 1.64 -27.78
C ALA A 425 7.79 2.63 -26.90
N LEU A 426 8.69 2.13 -26.05
CA LEU A 426 9.93 2.85 -25.76
C LEU A 426 10.73 2.85 -27.06
N THR A 427 10.76 3.99 -27.74
CA THR A 427 11.43 4.13 -29.03
C THR A 427 12.77 4.82 -28.82
N LEU A 428 13.83 4.14 -29.21
CA LEU A 428 15.19 4.66 -29.18
C LEU A 428 15.53 5.08 -30.61
N GLY A 429 15.59 6.39 -30.85
CA GLY A 429 15.86 6.96 -32.17
C GLY A 429 14.65 7.53 -32.90
N ASN A 430 14.89 8.17 -34.05
CA ASN A 430 13.87 8.85 -34.85
C ASN A 430 13.33 8.04 -36.05
N GLY A 431 13.86 6.84 -36.29
CA GLY A 431 13.48 5.93 -37.37
C GLY A 431 13.91 6.37 -38.78
N GLY A 432 14.84 7.32 -38.86
CA GLY A 432 15.54 7.69 -40.09
C GLY A 432 16.97 7.12 -40.11
N THR A 433 17.66 7.21 -41.25
CA THR A 433 19.06 6.74 -41.40
C THR A 433 20.10 7.71 -40.80
N ASP A 434 19.67 8.67 -39.98
CA ASP A 434 20.52 9.71 -39.40
C ASP A 434 20.92 9.31 -37.98
N ALA A 435 22.10 8.69 -37.83
CA ALA A 435 22.68 8.27 -36.56
C ALA A 435 22.86 9.44 -35.55
N THR A 436 22.73 10.70 -36.00
CA THR A 436 22.74 11.83 -35.07
C THR A 436 21.43 11.96 -34.29
N GLN A 437 20.41 11.16 -34.57
CA GLN A 437 19.11 11.19 -33.90
C GLN A 437 18.74 9.88 -33.21
N ASP A 438 19.76 9.07 -32.89
CA ASP A 438 19.66 7.86 -32.05
C ASP A 438 20.26 8.09 -30.66
N CYS A 439 19.64 7.49 -29.64
CA CYS A 439 20.16 7.53 -28.27
C CYS A 439 21.07 6.33 -27.98
N ASP A 440 22.16 6.57 -27.26
CA ASP A 440 23.04 5.53 -26.76
C ASP A 440 22.37 4.81 -25.58
N VAL A 441 22.21 3.49 -25.64
CA VAL A 441 21.86 2.69 -24.46
C VAL A 441 23.13 2.13 -23.83
N ARG A 442 23.31 2.37 -22.53
CA ARG A 442 24.46 1.88 -21.77
C ARG A 442 23.99 1.07 -20.56
N TYR A 443 24.61 -0.08 -20.34
CA TYR A 443 24.37 -0.90 -19.16
C TYR A 443 25.69 -1.44 -18.60
N SER A 444 25.72 -1.71 -17.30
CA SER A 444 26.86 -2.34 -16.65
C SER A 444 26.87 -3.85 -16.90
N ALA A 445 28.03 -4.50 -16.85
CA ALA A 445 28.16 -5.95 -17.09
C ALA A 445 27.38 -6.84 -16.10
N ALA A 446 26.90 -6.28 -14.97
CA ALA A 446 26.12 -6.97 -13.95
C ALA A 446 24.64 -6.54 -13.92
N THR A 447 24.19 -5.72 -14.87
CA THR A 447 22.79 -5.26 -14.93
C THR A 447 21.86 -6.45 -15.25
N THR A 448 20.79 -6.60 -14.48
CA THR A 448 19.66 -7.50 -14.77
C THR A 448 18.51 -6.66 -15.29
N LEU A 449 18.06 -6.92 -16.53
CA LEU A 449 17.02 -6.14 -17.18
C LEU A 449 15.78 -7.01 -17.43
N HIS A 450 14.64 -6.60 -16.87
CA HIS A 450 13.34 -7.18 -17.17
C HIS A 450 12.58 -6.22 -18.09
N VAL A 451 12.05 -6.71 -19.20
CA VAL A 451 11.28 -5.90 -20.16
C VAL A 451 9.91 -6.53 -20.35
N SER A 452 8.86 -5.74 -20.14
CA SER A 452 7.48 -6.10 -20.48
C SER A 452 6.96 -5.19 -21.61
N GLY A 453 6.26 -5.77 -22.58
CA GLY A 453 5.77 -5.07 -23.78
C GLY A 453 6.79 -5.02 -24.94
N SER A 454 6.52 -4.19 -25.94
CA SER A 454 7.38 -4.04 -27.13
C SER A 454 8.42 -2.94 -26.92
N VAL A 455 9.70 -3.31 -26.85
CA VAL A 455 10.81 -2.36 -27.02
C VAL A 455 11.31 -2.50 -28.45
N VAL A 456 11.22 -1.41 -29.21
CA VAL A 456 11.66 -1.38 -30.61
C VAL A 456 13.00 -0.67 -30.66
N VAL A 457 14.04 -1.45 -30.95
CA VAL A 457 15.32 -0.93 -31.45
C VAL A 457 15.16 -0.86 -32.96
N ASP A 458 15.28 0.33 -33.56
CA ASP A 458 15.15 0.44 -35.01
C ASP A 458 16.28 -0.37 -35.69
N PRO A 459 15.98 -1.37 -36.54
CA PRO A 459 16.98 -2.29 -37.09
C PRO A 459 18.04 -1.65 -37.99
N ALA A 460 17.94 -0.36 -38.29
CA ALA A 460 18.86 0.29 -39.23
C ALA A 460 20.32 0.30 -38.75
N HIS A 461 20.60 0.23 -37.44
CA HIS A 461 21.97 0.26 -36.90
C HIS A 461 22.08 -0.56 -35.60
N SER A 462 22.48 -1.83 -35.74
CA SER A 462 23.00 -2.67 -34.64
C SER A 462 24.47 -2.39 -34.37
#